data_AF-A0A3Q4G910-F1
#
_entry.id   AF-A0A3Q4G910-F1
#
_cell.length_a   1.000
_cell.length_b   1.000
_cell.length_c   1.000
_cell.angle_alpha   90.00
_cell.angle_beta   90.00
_cell.angle_gamma   90.00
#
_symmetry.space_group_name_H-M   'P 1'
#
loop_
_entity.id
_entity.type
_entity.pdbx_description
1 polymer ?
#
loop_
_entity_poly.entity_id
_entity_poly.type
_entity_poly.pdbx_seq_one_letter_code
_entity_poly.pdbx_strand_id
1 'polypeptide(L)'
;DIVMILGSGVSRIYLSSHLTYLTLTHASCVTFCAAKVDRGEIYVTQSGNFPCKAIFHVCGQRDENLIEQLVCDIICYCEWYKYSSVAIPAIYFTFPLYWDPMAANETMKVVSLETSSAEYQSVKEAFKRTVPKTVMKIERLQNVHLRRAYEAQKKHISDKNAHEGGAAEKPLYHGTTQENCHSIMTTGFNRSFAGQNATVHGHGTYFAVNASYSAQPTYSKPAADGSRLMFVARVLTGVFTQGQATMKVLPLRNSQQPHNRFDSAVDKIDNPTMYIVFHDNQAYPDYLITFKGD
;
A
#
# COMPACT_ATOMS: atom_id res chain seq x y z
N ASP A 1 -22.26 25.91 -6.98
CA ASP A 1 -23.40 25.07 -6.54
C ASP A 1 -22.93 23.65 -6.33
N ILE A 2 -22.30 23.38 -5.17
CA ILE A 2 -21.58 22.13 -4.96
C ILE A 2 -22.57 21.01 -4.58
N VAL A 3 -22.37 19.80 -5.10
CA VAL A 3 -22.97 18.55 -4.61
C VAL A 3 -21.88 17.71 -3.97
N MET A 4 -22.11 17.13 -2.78
CA MET A 4 -21.11 16.31 -2.08
C MET A 4 -21.39 14.82 -2.24
N ILE A 5 -20.40 14.01 -2.63
CA ILE A 5 -20.56 12.54 -2.75
C ILE A 5 -19.95 11.81 -1.54
N LEU A 6 -20.74 11.01 -0.82
CA LEU A 6 -20.27 10.16 0.27
C LEU A 6 -20.32 8.69 -0.16
N GLY A 7 -19.15 8.06 -0.27
CA GLY A 7 -19.05 6.61 -0.43
C GLY A 7 -19.25 5.86 0.89
N SER A 8 -19.65 4.60 0.84
CA SER A 8 -19.78 3.72 2.03
C SER A 8 -18.52 3.60 2.90
N GLY A 9 -17.35 3.96 2.37
CA GLY A 9 -16.08 4.09 3.12
C GLY A 9 -15.84 5.46 3.75
N VAL A 10 -16.47 6.53 3.25
CA VAL A 10 -16.34 7.91 3.75
C VAL A 10 -17.04 8.06 5.10
N SER A 11 -18.15 7.36 5.30
CA SER A 11 -18.92 7.32 6.56
C SER A 11 -18.24 6.52 7.69
N ARG A 12 -17.27 5.64 7.39
CA ARG A 12 -16.49 4.93 8.43
C ARG A 12 -15.38 5.78 9.07
N ILE A 13 -14.88 6.81 8.38
CA ILE A 13 -13.76 7.63 8.89
C ILE A 13 -14.25 8.70 9.87
N TYR A 14 -15.54 9.07 9.79
CA TYR A 14 -16.12 10.11 10.64
C TYR A 14 -16.85 9.62 11.89
N LEU A 15 -17.10 8.32 12.07
CA LEU A 15 -17.85 7.83 13.24
C LEU A 15 -17.31 6.50 13.79
N SER A 16 -17.15 6.49 15.12
CA SER A 16 -16.80 5.35 15.96
C SER A 16 -17.70 4.14 15.71
N SER A 17 -17.12 2.97 15.94
CA SER A 17 -17.62 1.64 15.68
C SER A 17 -18.96 1.28 16.36
N HIS A 18 -19.78 0.52 15.63
CA HIS A 18 -20.91 -0.37 16.02
C HIS A 18 -22.33 0.06 15.55
N LEU A 19 -22.97 -0.86 14.82
CA LEU A 19 -24.42 -1.11 14.55
C LEU A 19 -25.49 0.00 14.67
N THR A 20 -26.28 0.13 13.58
CA THR A 20 -27.73 0.46 13.41
C THR A 20 -28.47 1.54 14.23
N TYR A 21 -29.18 2.40 13.48
CA TYR A 21 -30.39 3.22 13.77
C TYR A 21 -30.26 4.75 14.00
N LEU A 22 -31.42 5.40 13.77
CA LEU A 22 -31.73 6.81 13.53
C LEU A 22 -32.66 7.33 14.65
N THR A 23 -32.41 8.51 15.22
CA THR A 23 -33.44 9.33 15.93
C THR A 23 -33.06 10.82 15.93
N LEU A 24 -34.05 11.67 15.66
CA LEU A 24 -34.03 13.13 15.73
C LEU A 24 -34.44 13.61 17.13
N THR A 25 -33.73 14.62 17.68
CA THR A 25 -34.35 15.83 18.27
C THR A 25 -33.32 16.95 18.57
N HIS A 26 -33.68 18.16 18.10
CA HIS A 26 -33.37 19.51 18.59
C HIS A 26 -31.95 20.13 18.63
N ALA A 27 -31.88 21.28 17.93
CA ALA A 27 -31.12 22.53 18.14
C ALA A 27 -29.80 22.47 18.92
N SER A 28 -28.69 22.22 18.20
CA SER A 28 -27.31 22.74 18.40
C SER A 28 -26.19 21.73 18.13
N CYS A 29 -26.50 20.50 17.71
CA CYS A 29 -25.51 19.49 17.32
C CYS A 29 -25.64 19.11 15.84
N VAL A 30 -24.54 19.03 15.10
CA VAL A 30 -24.49 18.51 13.73
C VAL A 30 -24.55 16.98 13.80
N THR A 31 -25.71 16.40 13.51
CA THR A 31 -25.89 14.94 13.45
C THR A 31 -25.87 14.47 12.00
N PHE A 32 -24.97 13.55 11.65
CA PHE A 32 -24.98 12.86 10.36
C PHE A 32 -26.02 11.75 10.38
N CYS A 33 -26.97 11.75 9.43
CA CYS A 33 -27.91 10.64 9.24
C CYS A 33 -27.24 9.53 8.41
N ALA A 34 -27.35 8.28 8.86
CA ALA A 34 -26.92 7.12 8.10
C ALA A 34 -27.97 6.74 7.03
N ALA A 35 -27.62 6.86 5.75
CA ALA A 35 -28.37 6.27 4.65
C ALA A 35 -27.80 4.88 4.35
N LYS A 36 -28.64 3.84 4.40
CA LYS A 36 -28.29 2.55 3.81
C LYS A 36 -28.53 2.66 2.31
N VAL A 37 -27.45 2.75 1.54
CA VAL A 37 -27.52 2.77 0.09
C VAL A 37 -27.19 1.38 -0.41
N ASP A 38 -28.13 0.78 -1.14
CA ASP A 38 -27.90 -0.53 -1.72
C ASP A 38 -26.86 -0.45 -2.85
N ARG A 39 -26.26 -1.59 -3.17
CA ARG A 39 -25.17 -1.66 -4.17
C ARG A 39 -25.68 -1.13 -5.50
N GLY A 40 -24.97 -0.14 -6.06
CA GLY A 40 -25.32 0.44 -7.36
C GLY A 40 -26.43 1.49 -7.31
N GLU A 41 -26.92 1.86 -6.14
CA GLU A 41 -27.91 2.92 -6.00
C GLU A 41 -27.26 4.27 -5.64
N ILE A 42 -27.98 5.34 -5.98
CA ILE A 42 -27.69 6.72 -5.58
C ILE A 42 -28.83 7.18 -4.68
N TYR A 43 -28.52 7.48 -3.43
CA TYR A 43 -29.47 8.06 -2.50
C TYR A 43 -29.13 9.53 -2.26
N VAL A 44 -30.08 10.44 -2.45
CA VAL A 44 -29.84 11.89 -2.35
C VAL A 44 -30.49 12.45 -1.09
N THR A 45 -29.72 13.18 -0.29
CA THR A 45 -30.22 13.92 0.88
C THR A 45 -30.01 15.42 0.73
N GLN A 46 -30.75 16.19 1.53
CA GLN A 46 -30.50 17.62 1.70
C GLN A 46 -29.11 17.86 2.32
N SER A 47 -28.56 19.05 2.10
CA SER A 47 -27.20 19.41 2.51
C SER A 47 -27.03 19.68 4.01
N GLY A 48 -28.10 19.91 4.76
CA GLY A 48 -28.01 20.30 6.16
C GLY A 48 -27.13 21.55 6.32
N ASN A 49 -26.09 21.47 7.16
CA ASN A 49 -25.14 22.56 7.38
C ASN A 49 -23.94 22.57 6.41
N PHE A 50 -23.88 21.65 5.46
CA PHE A 50 -22.79 21.66 4.47
C PHE A 50 -23.03 22.77 3.43
N PRO A 51 -21.96 23.46 2.96
CA PRO A 51 -22.06 24.49 1.92
C PRO A 51 -22.25 23.87 0.53
N CYS A 52 -23.25 23.02 0.38
CA CYS A 52 -23.64 22.31 -0.83
C CYS A 52 -25.17 22.36 -0.99
N LYS A 53 -25.69 22.02 -2.17
CA LYS A 53 -27.14 21.95 -2.42
C LYS A 53 -27.74 20.57 -2.15
N ALA A 54 -26.94 19.52 -2.27
CA ALA A 54 -27.35 18.14 -2.07
C ALA A 54 -26.15 17.27 -1.71
N ILE A 55 -26.42 16.14 -1.02
CA ILE A 55 -25.43 15.12 -0.69
C ILE A 55 -25.88 13.81 -1.32
N PHE A 56 -24.99 13.18 -2.09
CA PHE A 56 -25.24 11.95 -2.82
C PHE A 56 -24.50 10.84 -2.09
N HIS A 57 -25.25 9.84 -1.62
CA HIS A 57 -24.73 8.66 -0.97
C HIS A 57 -24.68 7.54 -2.00
N VAL A 58 -23.51 6.91 -2.18
CA VAL A 58 -23.30 5.89 -3.21
C VAL A 58 -22.52 4.68 -2.68
N CYS A 59 -22.82 3.50 -3.22
CA CYS A 59 -22.20 2.24 -2.79
C CYS A 59 -21.74 1.38 -3.98
N GLY A 60 -20.47 1.51 -4.37
CA GLY A 60 -19.85 0.72 -5.45
C GLY A 60 -19.16 -0.57 -5.01
N GLN A 61 -19.03 -0.83 -3.70
CA GLN A 61 -18.44 -2.07 -3.13
C GLN A 61 -17.11 -2.56 -3.76
N ARG A 62 -16.21 -1.64 -4.16
CA ARG A 62 -14.91 -1.95 -4.81
C ARG A 62 -15.01 -2.62 -6.19
N ASP A 63 -16.17 -2.56 -6.84
CA ASP A 63 -16.37 -3.02 -8.21
C ASP A 63 -16.11 -1.86 -9.19
N GLU A 64 -15.05 -1.97 -9.98
CA GLU A 64 -14.57 -0.92 -10.88
C GLU A 64 -15.63 -0.53 -11.92
N ASN A 65 -16.26 -1.51 -12.56
CA ASN A 65 -17.30 -1.27 -13.58
C ASN A 65 -18.53 -0.60 -12.95
N LEU A 66 -18.92 -1.02 -11.75
CA LEU A 66 -20.02 -0.40 -11.03
C LEU A 66 -19.70 1.03 -10.60
N ILE A 67 -18.45 1.28 -10.18
CA ILE A 67 -18.01 2.62 -9.80
C ILE A 67 -18.05 3.55 -11.01
N GLU A 68 -17.58 3.09 -12.18
CA GLU A 68 -17.65 3.85 -13.43
C GLU A 68 -19.11 4.16 -13.82
N GLN A 69 -19.99 3.17 -13.75
CA GLN A 69 -21.42 3.36 -13.99
C GLN A 69 -22.03 4.38 -13.02
N LEU A 70 -21.76 4.25 -11.71
CA LEU A 70 -22.25 5.17 -10.69
C LEU A 70 -21.77 6.60 -10.93
N VAL A 71 -20.52 6.79 -11.38
CA VAL A 71 -19.99 8.12 -11.72
C VAL A 71 -20.78 8.73 -12.88
N CYS A 72 -21.04 7.96 -13.94
CA CYS A 72 -21.87 8.40 -15.06
C CYS A 72 -23.28 8.78 -14.62
N ASP A 73 -23.93 7.96 -13.79
CA ASP A 73 -25.28 8.21 -13.28
C ASP A 73 -25.33 9.50 -12.43
N ILE A 74 -24.31 9.74 -11.60
CA ILE A 74 -24.18 10.97 -10.81
C ILE A 74 -24.02 12.20 -11.71
N ILE A 75 -23.22 12.11 -12.77
CA ILE A 75 -23.04 13.21 -13.74
C ILE A 75 -24.38 13.53 -14.43
N CYS A 76 -25.07 12.50 -14.94
CA CYS A 76 -26.38 12.66 -15.57
C CYS A 76 -27.40 13.32 -14.62
N TYR A 77 -27.44 12.88 -13.36
CA TYR A 77 -28.28 13.51 -12.34
C TYR A 77 -27.88 14.98 -12.13
N CYS A 78 -26.58 15.27 -12.08
CA CYS A 78 -26.11 16.64 -11.91
C CYS A 78 -26.54 17.58 -13.04
N GLU A 79 -26.46 17.10 -14.28
CA GLU A 79 -26.88 17.83 -15.47
C GLU A 79 -28.40 18.05 -15.55
N TRP A 80 -29.18 17.03 -15.16
CA TRP A 80 -30.64 17.09 -15.16
C TRP A 80 -31.15 18.17 -14.17
N TYR A 81 -30.61 18.16 -12.95
CA TYR A 81 -30.99 19.08 -11.88
C TYR A 81 -30.18 20.39 -11.86
N LYS A 82 -29.38 20.64 -12.91
CA LYS A 82 -28.63 21.90 -13.13
C LYS A 82 -27.65 22.25 -12.00
N TYR A 83 -26.98 21.24 -11.45
CA TYR A 83 -25.85 21.46 -10.55
C TYR A 83 -24.60 21.84 -11.36
N SER A 84 -23.93 22.93 -10.97
CA SER A 84 -22.77 23.48 -11.70
C SER A 84 -21.42 22.93 -11.25
N SER A 85 -21.39 22.17 -10.15
CA SER A 85 -20.16 21.64 -9.57
C SER A 85 -20.42 20.44 -8.68
N VAL A 86 -19.51 19.48 -8.67
CA VAL A 86 -19.54 18.31 -7.79
C VAL A 86 -18.23 18.27 -7.00
N ALA A 87 -18.33 18.17 -5.68
CA ALA A 87 -17.21 17.91 -4.79
C ALA A 87 -17.27 16.46 -4.34
N ILE A 88 -16.26 15.70 -4.72
CA ILE A 88 -16.01 14.38 -4.15
C ILE A 88 -15.04 14.66 -2.99
N PRO A 89 -15.48 14.62 -1.71
CA PRO A 89 -14.57 14.78 -0.59
C PRO A 89 -13.40 13.83 -0.81
N ALA A 90 -12.21 14.42 -0.94
CA ALA A 90 -11.00 13.70 -1.27
C ALA A 90 -10.94 12.49 -0.35
N ILE A 91 -11.00 11.30 -0.96
CA ILE A 91 -10.89 10.02 -0.29
C ILE A 91 -9.52 10.04 0.38
N TYR A 92 -9.46 10.44 1.64
CA TYR A 92 -8.22 10.46 2.40
C TYR A 92 -7.81 8.99 2.59
N PHE A 93 -6.99 8.52 1.65
CA PHE A 93 -6.34 7.21 1.62
C PHE A 93 -7.31 6.05 1.91
N THR A 94 -8.12 5.65 0.93
CA THR A 94 -8.58 4.25 0.91
C THR A 94 -7.34 3.36 0.83
N PHE A 95 -7.14 2.52 1.85
CA PHE A 95 -6.20 1.43 1.77
C PHE A 95 -6.48 0.58 0.52
N PRO A 96 -5.48 -0.17 0.01
CA PRO A 96 -5.65 -0.92 -1.22
C PRO A 96 -6.91 -1.79 -1.22
N LEU A 97 -7.58 -1.88 -2.37
CA LEU A 97 -8.84 -2.62 -2.49
C LEU A 97 -8.72 -4.11 -2.16
N TYR A 98 -7.51 -4.66 -2.25
CA TYR A 98 -7.19 -6.04 -1.89
C TYR A 98 -7.06 -6.27 -0.38
N TRP A 99 -7.11 -5.22 0.46
CA TRP A 99 -7.09 -5.40 1.92
C TRP A 99 -8.44 -5.87 2.45
N ASP A 100 -8.38 -6.85 3.35
CA ASP A 100 -9.49 -7.24 4.20
C ASP A 100 -9.93 -6.06 5.08
N PRO A 101 -11.22 -5.97 5.42
CA PRO A 101 -11.70 -5.01 6.40
C PRO A 101 -10.90 -5.10 7.70
N MET A 102 -10.52 -3.94 8.22
CA MET A 102 -9.88 -3.80 9.54
C MET A 102 -10.84 -3.09 10.49
N ALA A 103 -10.75 -3.40 11.78
CA ALA A 103 -11.48 -2.65 12.82
C ALA A 103 -10.93 -1.23 12.95
N ALA A 104 -11.73 -0.30 13.47
CA ALA A 104 -11.36 1.14 13.51
C ALA A 104 -10.07 1.43 14.32
N ASN A 105 -9.79 0.62 15.34
CA ASN A 105 -8.61 0.71 16.20
C ASN A 105 -7.51 -0.31 15.83
N GLU A 106 -7.72 -1.13 14.79
CA GLU A 106 -6.74 -2.10 14.33
C GLU A 106 -5.72 -1.40 13.45
N THR A 107 -4.46 -1.37 13.89
CA THR A 107 -3.37 -0.69 13.18
C THR A 107 -2.55 -1.65 12.31
N MET A 108 -2.64 -2.95 12.60
CA MET A 108 -1.94 -4.01 11.89
C MET A 108 -2.78 -5.28 11.90
N LYS A 109 -2.93 -5.91 10.73
CA LYS A 109 -3.58 -7.21 10.55
C LYS A 109 -2.73 -8.11 9.66
N VAL A 110 -2.60 -9.37 10.07
CA VAL A 110 -1.95 -10.42 9.26
C VAL A 110 -3.06 -11.34 8.75
N VAL A 111 -3.20 -11.44 7.43
CA VAL A 111 -4.25 -12.22 6.79
C VAL A 111 -3.61 -13.42 6.10
N SER A 112 -3.86 -14.62 6.62
CA SER A 112 -3.50 -15.85 5.90
C SER A 112 -4.34 -15.95 4.63
N LEU A 113 -3.69 -16.01 3.47
CA LEU A 113 -4.39 -16.09 2.20
C LEU A 113 -4.85 -17.52 1.93
N GLU A 114 -6.08 -17.65 1.45
CA GLU A 114 -6.62 -18.93 1.00
C GLU A 114 -5.84 -19.46 -0.20
N THR A 115 -5.45 -20.73 -0.14
CA THR A 115 -4.62 -21.35 -1.18
C THR A 115 -5.30 -21.36 -2.56
N SER A 116 -6.64 -21.35 -2.61
CA SER A 116 -7.42 -21.28 -3.84
C SER A 116 -7.57 -19.87 -4.39
N SER A 117 -7.22 -18.82 -3.64
CA SER A 117 -7.40 -17.43 -4.06
C SER A 117 -6.43 -17.05 -5.19
N ALA A 118 -6.90 -16.19 -6.12
CA ALA A 118 -6.07 -15.68 -7.21
C ALA A 118 -4.85 -14.89 -6.68
N GLU A 119 -5.00 -14.21 -5.54
CA GLU A 119 -3.92 -13.48 -4.89
C GLU A 119 -2.82 -14.42 -4.38
N TYR A 120 -3.18 -15.49 -3.66
CA TYR A 120 -2.23 -16.50 -3.20
C TYR A 120 -1.47 -17.12 -4.38
N GLN A 121 -2.20 -17.54 -5.43
CA GLN A 121 -1.60 -18.17 -6.60
C GLN A 121 -0.64 -17.21 -7.31
N SER A 122 -1.00 -15.94 -7.45
CA SER A 122 -0.13 -14.94 -8.08
C SER A 122 1.19 -14.75 -7.33
N VAL A 123 1.15 -14.63 -6.00
CA VAL A 123 2.36 -14.48 -5.17
C VAL A 123 3.19 -15.77 -5.16
N LYS A 124 2.53 -16.93 -5.05
CA LYS A 124 3.18 -18.25 -5.07
C LYS A 124 3.89 -18.50 -6.38
N GLU A 125 3.22 -18.30 -7.52
CA GLU A 125 3.81 -18.54 -8.84
C GLU A 125 5.00 -17.61 -9.10
N ALA A 126 4.91 -16.33 -8.70
CA ALA A 126 6.04 -15.41 -8.80
C ALA A 126 7.26 -15.90 -7.99
N PHE A 127 7.05 -16.38 -6.76
CA PHE A 127 8.11 -16.98 -5.94
C PHE A 127 8.68 -18.26 -6.57
N LYS A 128 7.81 -19.14 -7.06
CA LYS A 128 8.16 -20.45 -7.64
C LYS A 128 8.96 -20.36 -8.94
N ARG A 129 8.92 -19.24 -9.65
CA ARG A 129 9.76 -18.99 -10.84
C ARG A 129 11.25 -19.21 -10.58
N THR A 130 11.71 -18.93 -9.37
CA THR A 130 13.14 -19.04 -9.02
C THR A 130 13.40 -19.93 -7.80
N VAL A 131 12.38 -20.31 -7.04
CA VAL A 131 12.55 -21.12 -5.82
C VAL A 131 11.75 -22.43 -5.91
N PRO A 132 12.42 -23.58 -6.10
CA PRO A 132 11.77 -24.89 -6.16
C PRO A 132 11.45 -25.46 -4.76
N LYS A 133 10.91 -24.65 -3.85
CA LYS A 133 10.60 -25.04 -2.45
C LYS A 133 9.11 -25.01 -2.16
N THR A 134 8.63 -25.87 -1.28
CA THR A 134 7.22 -25.93 -0.89
C THR A 134 6.83 -24.68 -0.13
N VAL A 135 5.85 -23.93 -0.64
CA VAL A 135 5.24 -22.80 0.07
C VAL A 135 4.26 -23.37 1.09
N MET A 136 4.45 -23.04 2.36
CA MET A 136 3.62 -23.51 3.47
C MET A 136 2.42 -22.58 3.69
N LYS A 137 2.68 -21.27 3.72
CA LYS A 137 1.64 -20.24 3.79
C LYS A 137 2.13 -18.92 3.19
N ILE A 138 1.17 -18.09 2.77
CA ILE A 138 1.39 -16.71 2.36
C ILE A 138 0.44 -15.87 3.19
N GLU A 139 1.00 -14.87 3.86
CA GLU A 139 0.26 -13.95 4.71
C GLU A 139 0.36 -12.55 4.13
N ARG A 140 -0.78 -11.90 3.88
CA ARG A 140 -0.82 -10.48 3.54
C ARG A 140 -0.71 -9.64 4.80
N LEU A 141 0.12 -8.61 4.74
CA LEU A 141 0.40 -7.72 5.85
C LEU A 141 -0.36 -6.42 5.61
N GLN A 142 -1.17 -6.01 6.59
CA GLN A 142 -1.99 -4.79 6.51
C GLN A 142 -1.63 -3.86 7.65
N ASN A 143 -0.44 -3.24 7.56
CA ASN A 143 -0.02 -2.21 8.50
C ASN A 143 -0.41 -0.82 8.00
N VAL A 144 -1.35 -0.19 8.71
CA VAL A 144 -1.96 1.10 8.36
C VAL A 144 -0.92 2.22 8.32
N HIS A 145 -0.07 2.32 9.33
CA HIS A 145 0.89 3.41 9.45
C HIS A 145 1.99 3.31 8.40
N LEU A 146 2.56 2.10 8.23
CA LEU A 146 3.56 1.85 7.20
C LEU A 146 2.99 2.10 5.80
N ARG A 147 1.74 1.68 5.54
CA ARG A 147 1.14 1.91 4.23
C ARG A 147 0.93 3.40 3.94
N ARG A 148 0.46 4.18 4.91
CA ARG A 148 0.30 5.63 4.74
C ARG A 148 1.63 6.33 4.47
N ALA A 149 2.66 6.01 5.24
CA ALA A 149 3.98 6.59 5.05
C ALA A 149 4.57 6.20 3.68
N TYR A 150 4.40 4.93 3.27
CA TYR A 150 4.78 4.44 1.96
C TYR A 150 4.08 5.16 0.81
N GLU A 151 2.75 5.35 0.89
CA GLU A 151 2.00 6.03 -0.17
C GLU A 151 2.36 7.53 -0.28
N ALA A 152 2.62 8.19 0.85
CA ALA A 152 3.14 9.56 0.84
C ALA A 152 4.50 9.63 0.14
N GLN A 153 5.40 8.69 0.44
CA GLN A 153 6.70 8.60 -0.22
C GLN A 153 6.57 8.25 -1.70
N LYS A 154 5.65 7.36 -2.08
CA LYS A 154 5.35 7.02 -3.47
C LYS A 154 4.86 8.22 -4.26
N LYS A 155 3.97 9.03 -3.68
CA LYS A 155 3.53 10.28 -4.30
C LYS A 155 4.70 11.24 -4.48
N HIS A 156 5.52 11.43 -3.45
CA HIS A 156 6.68 12.32 -3.52
C HIS A 156 7.66 11.91 -4.64
N ILE A 157 8.04 10.62 -4.72
CA ILE A 157 8.96 10.13 -5.76
C ILE A 157 8.29 10.18 -7.15
N SER A 158 6.99 9.86 -7.25
CA SER A 158 6.25 9.97 -8.52
C SER A 158 6.25 11.40 -9.05
N ASP A 159 5.96 12.38 -8.19
CA ASP A 159 5.94 13.79 -8.57
C ASP A 159 7.36 14.27 -8.94
N LYS A 160 8.38 13.87 -8.17
CA LYS A 160 9.79 14.19 -8.45
C LYS A 160 10.26 13.64 -9.80
N ASN A 161 9.85 12.44 -10.16
CA ASN A 161 10.27 11.71 -11.36
C ASN A 161 9.18 11.68 -12.43
N ALA A 162 8.29 12.68 -12.50
CA ALA A 162 7.11 12.65 -13.38
C ALA A 162 7.45 12.40 -14.87
N HIS A 163 8.65 12.78 -15.30
CA HIS A 163 9.15 12.59 -16.67
C HIS A 163 10.22 11.48 -16.79
N GLU A 164 10.47 10.72 -15.71
CA GLU A 164 11.53 9.70 -15.61
C GLU A 164 10.98 8.35 -15.11
N GLY A 165 9.71 8.03 -15.40
CA GLY A 165 9.08 6.76 -15.00
C GLY A 165 8.51 6.72 -13.57
N GLY A 166 8.42 7.88 -12.90
CA GLY A 166 7.75 8.04 -11.61
C GLY A 166 8.43 7.27 -10.48
N ALA A 167 7.62 6.68 -9.59
CA ALA A 167 8.15 5.93 -8.45
C ALA A 167 8.78 4.56 -8.80
N ALA A 168 8.56 4.07 -10.02
CA ALA A 168 9.03 2.76 -10.49
C ALA A 168 8.88 1.66 -9.41
N GLU A 169 7.66 1.50 -8.88
CA GLU A 169 7.37 0.51 -7.85
C GLU A 169 7.64 -0.91 -8.38
N LYS A 170 8.38 -1.72 -7.60
CA LYS A 170 8.64 -3.12 -7.92
C LYS A 170 8.31 -4.03 -6.73
N PRO A 171 7.66 -5.19 -6.95
CA PRO A 171 7.64 -6.26 -5.98
C PRO A 171 9.03 -6.92 -5.94
N LEU A 172 9.68 -6.91 -4.78
CA LEU A 172 11.02 -7.49 -4.58
C LEU A 172 11.06 -8.34 -3.32
N TYR A 173 12.09 -9.16 -3.18
CA TYR A 173 12.22 -10.16 -2.12
C TYR A 173 13.22 -9.75 -1.04
N HIS A 174 12.90 -10.04 0.22
CA HIS A 174 13.78 -9.81 1.36
C HIS A 174 13.74 -11.02 2.31
N GLY A 175 14.84 -11.76 2.38
CA GLY A 175 14.97 -12.88 3.32
C GLY A 175 15.18 -12.36 4.75
N THR A 176 14.59 -13.02 5.72
CA THR A 176 14.70 -12.61 7.13
C THR A 176 14.74 -13.82 8.08
N THR A 177 15.01 -13.55 9.36
CA THR A 177 14.96 -14.53 10.44
C THR A 177 13.63 -14.43 11.21
N GLN A 178 13.32 -15.42 12.05
CA GLN A 178 12.13 -15.36 12.91
C GLN A 178 12.20 -14.18 13.89
N GLU A 179 13.38 -13.88 14.42
CA GLU A 179 13.62 -12.82 15.40
C GLU A 179 13.36 -11.43 14.79
N ASN A 180 13.77 -11.22 13.55
CA ASN A 180 13.60 -9.93 12.86
C ASN A 180 12.20 -9.77 12.23
N CYS A 181 11.47 -10.86 12.01
CA CYS A 181 10.18 -10.85 11.32
C CYS A 181 9.18 -9.90 11.98
N HIS A 182 8.99 -10.00 13.29
CA HIS A 182 8.03 -9.16 14.01
C HIS A 182 8.39 -7.67 13.94
N SER A 183 9.67 -7.32 14.05
CA SER A 183 10.15 -5.94 13.93
C SER A 183 9.85 -5.36 12.55
N ILE A 184 10.09 -6.13 11.47
CA ILE A 184 9.82 -5.67 10.10
C ILE A 184 8.31 -5.48 9.86
N MET A 185 7.47 -6.39 10.36
CA MET A 185 6.01 -6.27 10.20
C MET A 185 5.43 -5.05 10.93
N THR A 186 6.04 -4.65 12.05
CA THR A 186 5.53 -3.56 12.90
C THR A 186 6.11 -2.20 12.53
N THR A 187 7.43 -2.15 12.28
CA THR A 187 8.19 -0.90 12.09
C THR A 187 8.74 -0.72 10.68
N GLY A 188 8.55 -1.70 9.80
CA GLY A 188 9.03 -1.66 8.42
C GLY A 188 10.51 -2.02 8.32
N PHE A 189 11.09 -1.75 7.14
CA PHE A 189 12.49 -2.03 6.88
C PHE A 189 13.38 -0.90 7.37
N ASN A 190 14.04 -1.08 8.51
CA ASN A 190 14.91 -0.07 9.09
C ASN A 190 16.37 -0.27 8.66
N ARG A 191 16.92 0.73 7.96
CA ARG A 191 18.30 0.73 7.46
C ARG A 191 19.37 0.67 8.56
N SER A 192 19.02 0.98 9.81
CA SER A 192 19.94 0.87 10.95
C SER A 192 20.33 -0.58 11.25
N PHE A 193 19.56 -1.55 10.72
CA PHE A 193 19.92 -2.98 10.72
C PHE A 193 20.66 -3.40 9.44
N ALA A 194 20.96 -2.48 8.51
CA ALA A 194 21.81 -2.76 7.37
C ALA A 194 23.21 -3.15 7.86
N GLY A 195 23.82 -4.16 7.21
CA GLY A 195 25.14 -4.66 7.60
C GLY A 195 25.15 -5.97 8.37
N GLN A 196 24.00 -6.59 8.66
CA GLN A 196 23.97 -8.00 9.08
C GLN A 196 24.54 -8.95 7.99
N ASN A 197 24.58 -8.47 6.73
CA ASN A 197 25.26 -9.08 5.60
C ASN A 197 26.13 -8.03 4.90
N ALA A 198 27.15 -8.45 4.12
CA ALA A 198 28.10 -7.54 3.47
C ALA A 198 27.43 -6.38 2.71
N THR A 199 27.79 -5.14 3.03
CA THR A 199 27.23 -3.91 2.40
C THR A 199 28.00 -3.52 1.15
N VAL A 200 27.98 -4.38 0.13
CA VAL A 200 28.80 -4.20 -1.09
C VAL A 200 28.33 -3.01 -1.94
N HIS A 201 27.04 -2.65 -1.86
CA HIS A 201 26.40 -1.61 -2.68
C HIS A 201 25.85 -0.44 -1.85
N GLY A 202 26.36 -0.29 -0.61
CA GLY A 202 26.04 0.80 0.30
C GLY A 202 25.27 0.37 1.55
N HIS A 203 25.13 1.31 2.48
CA HIS A 203 24.48 1.15 3.78
C HIS A 203 22.97 1.43 3.70
N GLY A 204 22.25 0.54 3.01
CA GLY A 204 20.79 0.59 2.90
C GLY A 204 20.15 -0.78 3.08
N THR A 205 18.84 -0.86 2.88
CA THR A 205 18.10 -2.13 2.91
C THR A 205 18.11 -2.76 1.51
N TYR A 206 18.51 -4.03 1.44
CA TYR A 206 18.69 -4.78 0.20
C TYR A 206 17.42 -5.58 -0.15
N PHE A 207 17.04 -5.55 -1.43
CA PHE A 207 15.91 -6.29 -1.97
C PHE A 207 16.31 -6.99 -3.28
N ALA A 208 16.06 -8.28 -3.38
CA ALA A 208 16.41 -9.07 -4.56
C ALA A 208 15.26 -9.09 -5.57
N VAL A 209 15.60 -9.09 -6.86
CA VAL A 209 14.64 -9.29 -7.96
C VAL A 209 14.17 -10.75 -7.99
N ASN A 210 15.09 -11.69 -7.80
CA ASN A 210 14.78 -13.11 -7.77
C ASN A 210 14.69 -13.62 -6.33
N ALA A 211 13.59 -14.31 -6.02
CA ALA A 211 13.38 -14.92 -4.71
C ALA A 211 14.48 -15.92 -4.34
N SER A 212 15.11 -16.59 -5.31
CA SER A 212 16.22 -17.52 -5.08
C SER A 212 17.38 -16.90 -4.30
N TYR A 213 17.69 -15.63 -4.52
CA TYR A 213 18.74 -14.94 -3.78
C TYR A 213 18.34 -14.79 -2.30
N SER A 214 17.16 -14.25 -2.04
CA SER A 214 16.62 -14.11 -0.68
C SER A 214 16.38 -15.46 0.00
N ALA A 215 16.15 -16.53 -0.77
CA ALA A 215 15.97 -17.90 -0.28
C ALA A 215 17.29 -18.58 0.09
N GLN A 216 18.44 -17.93 0.06
CA GLN A 216 19.68 -18.52 0.59
C GLN A 216 19.66 -18.55 2.12
N PRO A 217 20.22 -19.60 2.77
CA PRO A 217 20.19 -19.76 4.23
C PRO A 217 20.79 -18.58 5.00
N THR A 218 21.71 -17.84 4.39
CA THR A 218 22.30 -16.62 4.94
C THR A 218 21.26 -15.52 5.21
N TYR A 219 20.23 -15.40 4.36
CA TYR A 219 19.23 -14.34 4.43
C TYR A 219 17.93 -14.82 5.07
N SER A 220 17.36 -15.92 4.55
CA SER A 220 16.20 -16.59 5.15
C SER A 220 16.68 -17.73 6.03
N LYS A 221 17.12 -17.45 7.26
CA LYS A 221 17.65 -18.49 8.16
C LYS A 221 16.56 -19.52 8.51
N PRO A 222 16.83 -20.84 8.42
CA PRO A 222 15.90 -21.86 8.88
C PRO A 222 15.60 -21.72 10.37
N ALA A 223 14.32 -21.82 10.71
CA ALA A 223 13.85 -22.00 12.07
C ALA A 223 14.09 -23.44 12.56
N ALA A 224 13.81 -23.69 13.84
CA ALA A 224 13.99 -25.01 14.44
C ALA A 224 13.14 -26.12 13.77
N ASP A 225 11.98 -25.76 13.22
CA ASP A 225 11.10 -26.66 12.46
C ASP A 225 11.48 -26.78 10.97
N GLY A 226 12.59 -26.16 10.56
CA GLY A 226 13.05 -26.10 9.17
C GLY A 226 12.27 -25.11 8.29
N SER A 227 11.30 -24.38 8.81
CA SER A 227 10.61 -23.32 8.06
C SER A 227 11.49 -22.11 7.84
N ARG A 228 11.22 -21.37 6.76
CA ARG A 228 12.01 -20.20 6.34
C ARG A 228 11.08 -19.07 5.95
N LEU A 229 11.50 -17.84 6.24
CA LEU A 229 10.70 -16.63 6.09
C LEU A 229 11.28 -15.70 5.04
N MET A 230 10.40 -15.14 4.21
CA MET A 230 10.76 -14.16 3.20
C MET A 230 9.62 -13.15 3.01
N PHE A 231 9.94 -11.87 3.01
CA PHE A 231 9.00 -10.84 2.62
C PHE A 231 8.98 -10.66 1.10
N VAL A 232 7.78 -10.43 0.57
CA VAL A 232 7.58 -9.73 -0.70
C VAL A 232 7.26 -8.28 -0.34
N ALA A 233 8.14 -7.37 -0.73
CA ALA A 233 8.02 -5.95 -0.45
C ALA A 233 7.68 -5.17 -1.72
N ARG A 234 6.82 -4.17 -1.59
CA ARG A 234 6.71 -3.11 -2.60
C ARG A 234 7.83 -2.11 -2.37
N VAL A 235 8.70 -1.93 -3.34
CA VAL A 235 9.89 -1.07 -3.22
C VAL A 235 9.80 0.02 -4.28
N LEU A 236 9.90 1.27 -3.83
CA LEU A 236 9.93 2.45 -4.71
C LEU A 236 11.36 2.58 -5.26
N THR A 237 11.63 1.97 -6.42
CA THR A 237 13.00 1.96 -6.97
C THR A 237 13.37 3.28 -7.63
N GLY A 238 12.38 4.02 -8.14
CA GLY A 238 12.56 5.30 -8.83
C GLY A 238 13.69 5.25 -9.86
N VAL A 239 14.44 6.35 -9.98
CA VAL A 239 15.65 6.40 -10.80
C VAL A 239 16.83 5.94 -9.96
N PHE A 240 17.57 4.96 -10.46
CA PHE A 240 18.64 4.29 -9.72
C PHE A 240 20.04 4.58 -10.28
N THR A 241 21.05 4.27 -9.49
CA THR A 241 22.48 4.35 -9.86
C THR A 241 23.23 3.11 -9.37
N GLN A 242 24.45 2.89 -9.84
CA GLN A 242 25.25 1.76 -9.38
C GLN A 242 25.73 2.00 -7.95
N GLY A 243 25.47 1.04 -7.06
CA GLY A 243 25.83 1.14 -5.65
C GLY A 243 27.31 0.90 -5.39
N GLN A 244 27.83 1.60 -4.39
CA GLN A 244 29.21 1.44 -3.90
C GLN A 244 29.21 1.24 -2.39
N ALA A 245 30.14 0.43 -1.88
CA ALA A 245 30.15 -0.02 -0.49
C ALA A 245 30.15 1.13 0.54
N THR A 246 30.81 2.25 0.23
CA THR A 246 30.95 3.40 1.14
C THR A 246 29.72 4.32 1.16
N MET A 247 28.72 4.10 0.28
CA MET A 247 27.54 4.96 0.21
C MET A 247 26.72 4.87 1.50
N LYS A 248 26.51 6.02 2.15
CA LYS A 248 25.53 6.20 3.24
C LYS A 248 24.30 6.97 2.79
N VAL A 249 24.43 7.68 1.68
CA VAL A 249 23.39 8.46 1.00
C VAL A 249 23.60 8.31 -0.50
N LEU A 250 22.51 8.34 -1.26
CA LEU A 250 22.57 8.23 -2.71
C LEU A 250 23.19 9.48 -3.33
N PRO A 251 23.96 9.35 -4.43
CA PRO A 251 24.60 10.49 -5.07
C PRO A 251 23.56 11.47 -5.68
N LEU A 252 24.00 12.70 -5.94
CA LEU A 252 23.22 13.68 -6.67
C LEU A 252 23.11 13.26 -8.14
N ARG A 253 21.95 13.45 -8.76
CA ARG A 253 21.77 13.26 -10.21
C ARG A 253 22.38 14.42 -11.00
N ASN A 254 22.29 15.62 -10.43
CA ASN A 254 22.83 16.84 -11.00
C ASN A 254 23.49 17.64 -9.88
N SER A 255 24.76 17.98 -10.07
CA SER A 255 25.56 18.74 -9.09
C SER A 255 25.02 20.15 -8.82
N GLN A 256 24.24 20.72 -9.75
CA GLN A 256 23.60 22.02 -9.61
C GLN A 256 22.28 21.96 -8.81
N GLN A 257 21.76 20.77 -8.54
CA GLN A 257 20.51 20.56 -7.80
C GLN A 257 20.76 19.73 -6.53
N PRO A 258 21.12 20.37 -5.40
CA PRO A 258 21.58 19.67 -4.19
C PRO A 258 20.52 18.80 -3.51
N HIS A 259 19.25 18.98 -3.86
CA HIS A 259 18.12 18.16 -3.37
C HIS A 259 17.76 17.01 -4.32
N ASN A 260 18.32 16.96 -5.52
CA ASN A 260 17.98 15.95 -6.53
C ASN A 260 18.97 14.77 -6.48
N ARG A 261 18.63 13.75 -5.68
CA ARG A 261 19.37 12.47 -5.57
C ARG A 261 18.66 11.35 -6.32
N PHE A 262 19.43 10.32 -6.68
CA PHE A 262 18.89 9.02 -7.06
C PHE A 262 17.99 8.47 -5.94
N ASP A 263 17.02 7.63 -6.31
CA ASP A 263 16.06 7.03 -5.38
C ASP A 263 16.56 5.71 -4.80
N SER A 264 17.27 4.91 -5.59
CA SER A 264 17.87 3.66 -5.13
C SER A 264 19.24 3.41 -5.75
N ALA A 265 19.95 2.44 -5.20
CA ALA A 265 21.15 1.89 -5.81
C ALA A 265 20.90 0.46 -6.31
N VAL A 266 21.70 0.00 -7.26
CA VAL A 266 21.66 -1.37 -7.81
C VAL A 266 23.03 -2.02 -7.81
N ASP A 267 23.08 -3.34 -7.91
CA ASP A 267 24.32 -4.12 -8.08
C ASP A 267 25.00 -3.79 -9.42
N LYS A 268 24.21 -3.68 -10.48
CA LYS A 268 24.63 -3.36 -11.84
C LYS A 268 23.54 -2.60 -12.57
N ILE A 269 23.94 -1.71 -13.47
CA ILE A 269 23.00 -0.86 -14.23
C ILE A 269 22.19 -1.71 -15.23
N ASP A 270 22.88 -2.56 -15.98
CA ASP A 270 22.25 -3.41 -16.99
C ASP A 270 21.63 -4.65 -16.33
N ASN A 271 20.30 -4.74 -16.41
CA ASN A 271 19.50 -5.81 -15.81
C ASN A 271 19.80 -6.04 -14.30
N PRO A 272 19.45 -5.08 -13.42
CA PRO A 272 19.69 -5.16 -11.99
C PRO A 272 19.14 -6.46 -11.39
N THR A 273 19.89 -7.08 -10.47
CA THR A 273 19.39 -8.26 -9.72
C THR A 273 19.02 -7.93 -8.28
N MET A 274 19.41 -6.75 -7.81
CA MET A 274 19.01 -6.21 -6.52
C MET A 274 18.89 -4.69 -6.53
N TYR A 275 18.06 -4.20 -5.61
CA TYR A 275 17.89 -2.78 -5.33
C TYR A 275 18.18 -2.51 -3.85
N ILE A 276 18.82 -1.38 -3.59
CA ILE A 276 19.18 -0.92 -2.25
C ILE A 276 18.52 0.44 -2.04
N VAL A 277 17.66 0.54 -1.01
CA VAL A 277 16.99 1.79 -0.63
C VAL A 277 17.57 2.34 0.67
N PHE A 278 17.68 3.66 0.74
CA PHE A 278 18.39 4.37 1.80
C PHE A 278 17.46 5.17 2.71
N HIS A 279 16.16 5.23 2.40
CA HIS A 279 15.17 5.95 3.19
C HIS A 279 14.16 4.99 3.81
N ASP A 280 13.77 5.30 5.04
CA ASP A 280 12.67 4.62 5.72
C ASP A 280 11.36 4.86 4.93
N ASN A 281 10.42 3.92 4.99
CA ASN A 281 9.15 3.94 4.28
C ASN A 281 9.23 3.88 2.74
N GLN A 282 10.43 3.77 2.15
CA GLN A 282 10.60 3.55 0.71
C GLN A 282 10.26 2.11 0.28
N ALA A 283 10.09 1.22 1.25
CA ALA A 283 9.65 -0.15 1.04
C ALA A 283 8.53 -0.51 2.03
N TYR A 284 7.50 -1.22 1.54
CA TYR A 284 6.38 -1.71 2.33
C TYR A 284 6.37 -3.25 2.30
N PRO A 285 6.39 -3.94 3.46
CA PRO A 285 6.25 -5.39 3.50
C PRO A 285 4.78 -5.74 3.18
N ASP A 286 4.52 -6.26 1.98
CA ASP A 286 3.16 -6.51 1.47
C ASP A 286 2.70 -7.94 1.78
N TYR A 287 3.63 -8.90 1.65
CA TYR A 287 3.38 -10.31 1.98
C TYR A 287 4.56 -10.92 2.75
N LEU A 288 4.24 -11.90 3.60
CA LEU A 288 5.19 -12.81 4.21
C LEU A 288 4.96 -14.22 3.66
N ILE A 289 5.98 -14.79 3.03
CA ILE A 289 5.99 -16.17 2.56
C ILE A 289 6.72 -17.02 3.61
N THR A 290 6.03 -18.06 4.10
CA THR A 290 6.67 -19.14 4.84
C THR A 290 6.83 -20.34 3.91
N PHE A 291 8.04 -20.86 3.79
CA PHE A 291 8.36 -21.98 2.91
C PHE A 291 9.25 -22.99 3.61
N LYS A 292 9.23 -24.24 3.12
CA LYS A 292 10.05 -25.32 3.66
C LYS A 292 11.53 -25.10 3.32
N GLY A 293 12.40 -25.28 4.30
CA GLY A 293 13.84 -25.35 4.13
C GLY A 293 14.31 -26.56 3.34
N ASP A 294 15.63 -26.68 3.23
CA ASP A 294 16.29 -27.86 2.68
C ASP A 294 16.07 -29.09 3.58
#